data_AF-A0A924LGS0-F1
#
_entry.id   AF-A0A924LGS0-F1
#
_cell.length_a   1.000
_cell.length_b   1.000
_cell.length_c   1.000
_cell.angle_alpha   90.00
_cell.angle_beta   90.00
_cell.angle_gamma   90.00
#
_symmetry.space_group_name_H-M   'P 1'
#
loop_
_entity.id
_entity.type
_entity.pdbx_description
1 polymer ?
#
loop_
_entity_poly.entity_id
_entity_poly.type
_entity_poly.pdbx_seq_one_letter_code
_entity_poly.pdbx_strand_id
1 'polypeptide(L)'
;MTALLARRHLLLTAAGAFVAVPAPARATPAIVAAEIAKLLGGKVAQRGRVKLDVPVLVENGNAVAMTVSVPEKTTARLLSFHIFAEGNPLPQVAAF
;
A
#
# COMPACT_ATOMS: atom_id res chain seq x y z
N MET A 1 -33.39 45.52 -3.60
CA MET A 1 -32.40 44.72 -4.36
C MET A 1 -31.22 44.20 -3.53
N THR A 2 -31.01 44.67 -2.29
CA THR A 2 -29.88 44.31 -1.42
C THR A 2 -30.02 42.96 -0.69
N ALA A 3 -31.24 42.51 -0.39
CA ALA A 3 -31.48 41.26 0.33
C ALA A 3 -31.30 39.98 -0.52
N LEU A 4 -31.55 40.06 -1.84
CA LEU A 4 -31.28 38.96 -2.78
C LEU A 4 -29.77 38.70 -2.93
N LEU A 5 -28.97 39.75 -2.79
CA LEU A 5 -27.50 39.70 -2.78
C LEU A 5 -26.96 38.95 -1.56
N ALA A 6 -27.53 39.19 -0.37
CA ALA A 6 -27.10 38.51 0.85
C ALA A 6 -27.39 37.00 0.83
N ARG A 7 -28.57 36.58 0.34
CA ARG A 7 -28.96 35.16 0.27
C ARG A 7 -28.12 34.35 -0.72
N ARG A 8 -27.82 34.91 -1.90
CA ARG A 8 -26.96 34.24 -2.90
C ARG A 8 -25.52 34.10 -2.42
N HIS A 9 -25.00 35.07 -1.67
CA HIS A 9 -23.67 34.97 -1.08
C HIS A 9 -23.62 33.99 0.09
N LEU A 10 -24.68 33.88 0.89
CA LEU A 10 -24.81 32.88 1.95
C LEU A 10 -24.88 31.44 1.40
N LEU A 11 -25.54 31.22 0.26
CA LEU A 11 -25.56 29.91 -0.42
C LEU A 11 -24.20 29.56 -1.04
N LEU A 12 -23.49 30.56 -1.61
CA LEU A 12 -22.14 30.37 -2.15
C LEU A 12 -21.11 30.07 -1.05
N THR A 13 -21.26 30.63 0.16
CA THR A 13 -20.39 30.29 1.29
C THR A 13 -20.74 28.93 1.92
N ALA A 14 -22.02 28.53 1.93
CA ALA A 14 -22.44 27.21 2.41
C ALA A 14 -22.00 26.07 1.47
N ALA A 15 -21.92 26.32 0.16
CA ALA A 15 -21.44 25.34 -0.82
C ALA A 15 -19.92 25.12 -0.79
N GLY A 16 -19.14 26.05 -0.20
CA GLY A 16 -17.68 25.98 -0.13
C GLY A 16 -17.10 25.19 1.05
N ALA A 17 -17.93 24.71 1.99
CA ALA A 17 -17.47 24.18 3.27
C ALA A 17 -17.08 22.68 3.26
N PHE A 18 -17.25 21.95 2.15
CA PHE A 18 -16.79 20.56 2.03
C PHE A 18 -15.47 20.46 1.27
N VAL A 19 -14.41 21.00 1.85
CA VAL A 19 -13.04 20.60 1.45
C VAL A 19 -12.75 19.31 2.20
N ALA A 20 -12.98 18.17 1.54
CA ALA A 20 -12.54 16.88 2.06
C ALA A 20 -11.01 16.90 2.16
N VAL A 21 -10.48 16.87 3.38
CA VAL A 21 -9.04 16.70 3.60
C VAL A 21 -8.71 15.27 3.17
N PRO A 22 -7.85 15.06 2.15
CA PRO A 22 -7.48 13.72 1.77
C PRO A 22 -6.70 13.09 2.93
N ALA A 23 -7.27 12.08 3.56
CA ALA A 23 -6.52 11.24 4.48
C ALA A 23 -5.47 10.48 3.67
N PRO A 24 -4.25 10.28 4.21
CA PRO A 24 -3.25 9.47 3.53
C PRO A 24 -3.81 8.06 3.36
N ALA A 25 -4.11 7.67 2.12
CA ALA A 25 -4.49 6.30 1.80
C ALA A 25 -3.32 5.39 2.15
N ARG A 26 -3.59 4.31 2.89
CA ARG A 26 -2.60 3.32 3.28
C ARG A 26 -3.12 1.94 2.91
N ALA A 27 -2.23 1.07 2.47
CA ALA A 27 -2.53 -0.32 2.19
C ALA A 27 -2.96 -1.02 3.48
N THR A 28 -4.21 -1.48 3.52
CA THR A 28 -4.71 -2.31 4.62
C THR A 28 -4.31 -3.77 4.41
N PRO A 29 -4.39 -4.62 5.46
CA PRO A 29 -4.17 -6.06 5.30
C PRO A 29 -5.02 -6.69 4.19
N ALA A 30 -6.27 -6.24 4.06
CA ALA A 30 -7.18 -6.71 3.02
C ALA A 30 -6.73 -6.32 1.61
N ILE A 31 -6.21 -5.09 1.44
CA ILE A 31 -5.66 -4.62 0.15
C ILE A 31 -4.42 -5.46 -0.22
N VAL A 32 -3.50 -5.65 0.73
CA VAL A 32 -2.29 -6.47 0.49
C VAL A 32 -2.66 -7.91 0.15
N ALA A 33 -3.58 -8.52 0.89
CA ALA A 33 -4.07 -9.87 0.61
C ALA A 33 -4.70 -10.00 -0.79
N ALA A 34 -5.46 -9.00 -1.22
CA ALA A 34 -6.06 -8.96 -2.55
C ALA A 34 -4.99 -8.88 -3.67
N GLU A 35 -3.96 -8.06 -3.49
CA GLU A 35 -2.85 -7.96 -4.44
C GLU A 35 -2.02 -9.26 -4.52
N ILE A 36 -1.77 -9.92 -3.39
CA ILE A 36 -1.14 -11.25 -3.37
C ILE A 36 -2.01 -12.28 -4.10
N ALA A 37 -3.32 -12.30 -3.85
CA ALA A 37 -4.24 -13.23 -4.51
C ALA A 37 -4.29 -13.01 -6.03
N LYS A 38 -4.29 -11.74 -6.46
CA LYS A 38 -4.21 -11.34 -7.88
C LYS A 38 -2.91 -11.83 -8.52
N LEU A 39 -1.77 -11.64 -7.84
CA LEU A 39 -0.48 -12.13 -8.32
C LEU A 39 -0.45 -13.65 -8.48
N LEU A 40 -1.06 -14.38 -7.53
CA LEU A 40 -1.07 -15.84 -7.54
C LEU A 40 -2.06 -16.45 -8.54
N GLY A 41 -2.99 -15.65 -9.08
CA GLY A 41 -3.96 -16.12 -10.08
C GLY A 41 -4.79 -17.31 -9.60
N GLY A 42 -5.19 -17.32 -8.33
CA GLY A 42 -5.96 -18.42 -7.72
C GLY A 42 -5.13 -19.59 -7.18
N LYS A 43 -3.80 -19.56 -7.31
CA LYS A 43 -2.92 -20.55 -6.65
C LYS A 43 -2.79 -20.24 -5.15
N VAL A 44 -2.67 -21.29 -4.34
CA VAL A 44 -2.43 -21.14 -2.89
C VAL A 44 -0.95 -20.89 -2.63
N ALA A 45 -0.63 -19.87 -1.83
CA ALA A 45 0.73 -19.56 -1.42
C ALA A 45 1.31 -20.69 -0.54
N GLN A 46 2.53 -21.13 -0.86
CA GLN A 46 3.25 -22.13 -0.06
C GLN A 46 4.22 -21.44 0.90
N ARG A 47 4.07 -21.72 2.19
CA ARG A 47 4.96 -21.17 3.23
C ARG A 47 6.34 -21.83 3.20
N GLY A 48 7.36 -21.09 3.64
CA GLY A 48 8.72 -21.61 3.89
C GLY A 48 9.67 -21.68 2.70
N ARG A 49 9.26 -21.25 1.49
CA ARG A 49 10.13 -21.28 0.30
C ARG A 49 11.06 -20.07 0.14
N VAL A 50 10.79 -18.98 0.84
CA VAL A 50 11.52 -17.70 0.74
C VAL A 50 11.97 -17.30 2.14
N LYS A 51 13.23 -16.91 2.27
CA LYS A 51 13.78 -16.29 3.48
C LYS A 51 13.82 -14.77 3.28
N LEU A 52 13.23 -14.06 4.22
CA LEU A 52 13.26 -12.60 4.31
C LEU A 52 14.05 -12.22 5.57
N ASP A 53 15.15 -11.53 5.38
CA ASP A 53 15.98 -10.98 6.46
C ASP A 53 15.79 -9.46 6.52
N VAL A 54 15.26 -8.98 7.64
CA VAL A 54 14.90 -7.58 7.88
C VAL A 54 15.27 -7.23 9.32
N PRO A 55 15.94 -6.09 9.57
CA PRO A 55 16.26 -5.65 10.92
C PRO A 55 14.99 -5.37 11.74
N VAL A 56 15.02 -5.74 13.03
CA VAL A 56 13.89 -5.56 13.96
C VAL A 56 13.67 -4.08 14.29
N LEU A 57 14.75 -3.30 14.33
CA LEU A 57 14.73 -1.87 14.60
C LEU A 57 15.68 -1.15 13.65
N VAL A 58 15.25 0.00 13.16
CA VAL A 58 16.08 0.93 12.41
C VAL A 58 16.01 2.30 13.08
N GLU A 59 17.16 2.97 13.18
CA GLU A 59 17.24 4.33 13.73
C GLU A 59 16.55 5.35 12.82
N ASN A 60 16.49 5.08 11.51
CA ASN A 60 15.83 5.91 10.52
C ASN A 60 14.98 5.04 9.56
N GLY A 61 13.70 5.36 9.45
CA GLY A 61 12.75 4.64 8.60
C GLY A 61 12.80 4.99 7.10
N ASN A 62 13.60 5.97 6.69
CA ASN A 62 13.70 6.36 5.28
C ASN A 62 14.40 5.30 4.42
N ALA A 63 15.30 4.50 5.01
CA ALA A 63 16.01 3.43 4.32
C ALA A 63 16.14 2.22 5.25
N VAL A 64 15.55 1.11 4.83
CA VAL A 64 15.61 -0.17 5.55
C VAL A 64 16.27 -1.18 4.63
N ALA A 65 17.48 -1.61 4.98
CA ALA A 65 18.17 -2.67 4.26
C ALA A 65 17.53 -4.01 4.57
N MET A 66 17.17 -4.76 3.52
CA MET A 66 16.56 -6.09 3.63
C MET A 66 17.14 -7.04 2.58
N THR A 67 17.16 -8.34 2.89
CA THR A 67 17.62 -9.38 1.97
C THR A 67 16.51 -10.41 1.74
N VAL A 68 16.26 -10.72 0.48
CA VAL A 68 15.35 -11.79 0.05
C VAL A 68 16.18 -12.89 -0.60
N SER A 69 15.97 -14.15 -0.18
CA SER A 69 16.69 -15.30 -0.73
C SER A 69 15.79 -16.53 -0.83
N VAL A 70 16.10 -17.40 -1.80
CA VAL A 70 15.53 -18.74 -1.91
C VAL A 70 16.64 -19.73 -1.56
N PRO A 71 16.43 -20.65 -0.60
CA PRO A 71 17.41 -21.67 -0.27
C PRO A 71 17.79 -22.51 -1.51
N GLU A 72 19.07 -22.87 -1.66
CA GLU A 72 19.64 -23.55 -2.84
C GLU A 72 18.89 -24.83 -3.27
N LYS A 73 18.20 -25.53 -2.37
CA LYS A 73 17.52 -26.80 -2.64
C LYS A 73 16.13 -26.64 -3.27
N THR A 74 15.95 -25.72 -4.21
CA THR A 74 14.75 -25.73 -5.06
C THR A 74 15.08 -26.35 -6.42
N THR A 75 14.35 -27.39 -6.81
CA THR A 75 14.34 -27.91 -8.18
C THR A 75 13.50 -27.03 -9.12
N ALA A 76 12.71 -26.11 -8.56
CA ALA A 76 11.89 -25.19 -9.33
C ALA A 76 12.66 -23.93 -9.70
N ARG A 77 12.55 -23.52 -10.97
CA ARG A 77 13.07 -22.25 -11.49
C ARG A 77 12.38 -21.08 -10.79
N LEU A 78 13.17 -20.17 -10.22
CA LEU A 78 12.69 -18.88 -9.73
C LEU A 78 12.26 -18.01 -10.92
N LEU A 79 11.07 -17.41 -10.85
CA LEU A 79 10.53 -16.54 -11.89
C LEU A 79 10.65 -15.06 -11.51
N SER A 80 10.21 -14.71 -10.30
CA SER A 80 10.22 -13.35 -9.80
C SER A 80 10.17 -13.31 -8.27
N PHE A 81 10.61 -12.18 -7.72
CA PHE A 81 10.34 -11.79 -6.33
C PHE A 81 9.34 -10.65 -6.30
N HIS A 82 8.39 -10.70 -5.37
CA HIS A 82 7.46 -9.61 -5.12
C HIS A 82 7.40 -9.30 -3.62
N ILE A 83 7.55 -8.03 -3.26
CA ILE A 83 7.49 -7.54 -1.88
C ILE A 83 6.27 -6.63 -1.74
N PHE A 84 5.44 -6.92 -0.74
CA PHE A 84 4.26 -6.14 -0.40
C PHE A 84 4.37 -5.62 1.04
N ALA A 85 3.85 -4.42 1.29
CA ALA A 85 3.84 -3.81 2.62
C ALA A 85 2.48 -3.16 2.94
N GLU A 86 1.95 -3.50 4.11
CA GLU A 86 0.83 -2.79 4.72
C GLU A 86 1.29 -1.42 5.24
N GLY A 87 0.38 -0.47 5.41
CA GLY A 87 0.68 0.87 5.92
C GLY A 87 1.32 1.82 4.90
N ASN A 88 1.89 1.30 3.81
CA ASN A 88 2.42 2.11 2.71
C ASN A 88 1.30 2.72 1.86
N PRO A 89 1.53 3.88 1.21
CA PRO A 89 0.54 4.45 0.28
C PRO A 89 0.16 3.50 -0.85
N LEU A 90 1.13 2.71 -1.32
CA LEU A 90 0.93 1.64 -2.28
C LEU A 90 1.42 0.32 -1.67
N PRO A 91 0.70 -0.79 -1.89
CA PRO A 91 1.07 -2.08 -1.32
C PRO A 91 2.31 -2.69 -1.97
N GLN A 92 2.54 -2.47 -3.27
CA GLN A 92 3.70 -3.02 -4.00
C GLN A 92 4.96 -2.20 -3.71
N VAL A 93 5.94 -2.84 -3.07
CA VAL A 93 7.23 -2.20 -2.71
C VAL A 93 8.28 -2.49 -3.76
N ALA A 94 8.38 -3.74 -4.21
CA ALA A 94 9.35 -4.15 -5.22
C ALA A 94 8.87 -5.37 -5.99
N ALA A 95 9.30 -5.46 -7.26
CA ALA A 95 9.16 -6.63 -8.11
C ALA A 95 10.46 -6.79 -8.92
N PHE A 96 11.02 -8.00 -8.94
CA PHE A 96 12.25 -8.36 -9.65
C PHE A 96 12.04 -9.63 -10.46
#